data_AF-A0A7V3JL53-F1
#
_entry.id   AF-A0A7V3JL53-F1
#
_cell.length_a   1.000
_cell.length_b   1.000
_cell.length_c   1.000
_cell.angle_alpha   90.00
_cell.angle_beta   90.00
_cell.angle_gamma   90.00
#
_symmetry.space_group_name_H-M   'P 1'
#
loop_
_entity.id
_entity.type
_entity.pdbx_description
1 polymer ?
#
loop_
_entity_poly.entity_id
_entity_poly.type
_entity_poly.pdbx_seq_one_letter_code
_entity_poly.pdbx_strand_id
1 'polypeptide(L)'
;TVQLTHQVRTMAGDRQVGLPVSDKITLGPGESKTVLQTVTVPDAVLWCPENPFLYVLHSECGSDRCRTRFGMREFRADPATGRAMLNGKPVYLRGASITLHRFFGDPQCDGLPWDEAWLRRFLVDIPRRLHWNAFRLCIGPAPQRWLDLADEAGLLLQYEFPIWSDRPPMWFTLWKQDEIIAQLQEFVRDNWNHPSVVIWDASNETRWPFLGEKAIPAVRGLDLSDRPWDNGYNKPLRPEDFCEHHPYLMRTQPPFFEMTELERIFGDPKPRAPFLPPFPNPAIINEYDWLWLHRDGRPTHLSRPVFEHLVGPAATADQRRQAAAYLLGGLTEFWRAWRKYAGVMYLAYLDADLPDCFTCDNFRDVRRLELDPWFLQFMEQAFKPLGVYVNFWQPQVPASDERHFTVVLTNDTYQAIQGTLELAWQAPDGPKGPKTRVLFEVLPLGQVVRKVPLAAPSEVGSYQLVASAEAPSMPWSPTICRRDVRVVPAGK
;
A
#
# COMPACT_ATOMS: atom_id res chain seq x y z
N THR A 1 -22.60 -44.70 6.25
CA THR A 1 -22.80 -43.54 7.15
C THR A 1 -21.51 -43.25 7.86
N VAL A 2 -21.12 -41.97 7.96
CA VAL A 2 -19.91 -41.47 8.60
C VAL A 2 -20.28 -40.37 9.59
N GLN A 3 -19.47 -40.18 10.63
CA GLN A 3 -19.61 -39.06 11.54
C GLN A 3 -18.73 -37.91 11.03
N LEU A 4 -19.34 -36.76 10.74
CA LEU A 4 -18.63 -35.52 10.46
C LEU A 4 -18.55 -34.71 11.75
N THR A 5 -17.34 -34.32 12.16
CA THR A 5 -17.11 -33.53 13.37
C THR A 5 -16.31 -32.29 13.05
N HIS A 6 -16.62 -31.19 13.74
CA HIS A 6 -15.84 -29.96 13.69
C HIS A 6 -15.53 -29.46 15.09
N GLN A 7 -14.27 -29.12 15.32
CA GLN A 7 -13.77 -28.55 16.58
C GLN A 7 -12.89 -27.34 16.27
N VAL A 8 -13.18 -26.19 16.87
CA VAL A 8 -12.34 -25.00 16.74
C VAL A 8 -11.33 -24.96 17.88
N ARG A 9 -10.08 -24.62 17.55
CA ARG A 9 -8.99 -24.48 18.51
C ARG A 9 -8.21 -23.19 18.27
N THR A 10 -7.57 -22.65 19.29
CA THR A 10 -6.59 -21.56 19.11
C THR A 10 -5.35 -22.11 18.43
N MET A 11 -4.80 -21.39 17.45
CA MET A 11 -3.57 -21.84 16.77
C MET A 11 -2.40 -21.88 17.75
N ALA A 12 -2.26 -20.83 18.57
CA ALA A 12 -1.33 -20.81 19.69
C ALA A 12 -1.90 -21.59 20.88
N GLY A 13 -1.13 -22.54 21.41
CA GLY A 13 -1.49 -23.30 22.61
C GLY A 13 -2.56 -24.37 22.44
N ASP A 14 -3.13 -24.56 21.24
CA ASP A 14 -4.03 -25.66 20.89
C ASP A 14 -5.27 -25.82 21.81
N ARG A 15 -5.78 -24.70 22.33
CA ARG A 15 -6.91 -24.69 23.27
C ARG A 15 -8.22 -24.76 22.50
N GLN A 16 -9.08 -25.74 22.82
CA GLN A 16 -10.43 -25.79 22.26
C GLN A 16 -11.23 -24.54 22.63
N VAL A 17 -11.93 -23.99 21.65
CA VAL A 17 -12.89 -22.89 21.82
C VAL A 17 -14.20 -23.25 21.14
N GLY A 18 -15.31 -22.79 21.72
CA GLY A 18 -16.63 -23.16 21.24
C GLY A 18 -17.01 -24.62 21.51
N LEU A 19 -18.26 -24.93 21.22
CA LEU A 19 -18.81 -26.28 21.33
C LEU A 19 -18.55 -27.04 20.01
N PRO A 20 -17.95 -28.25 20.06
CA PRO A 20 -17.82 -29.07 18.86
C PRO A 20 -19.20 -29.42 18.30
N VAL A 21 -19.29 -29.48 16.97
CA VAL A 21 -20.51 -29.93 16.28
C VAL A 21 -20.25 -31.26 15.60
N SER A 22 -21.30 -32.08 15.51
CA SER A 22 -21.17 -33.45 15.03
C SER A 22 -22.46 -33.94 14.40
N ASP A 23 -22.40 -34.35 13.13
CA ASP A 23 -23.54 -34.87 12.37
C ASP A 23 -23.26 -36.24 11.76
N LYS A 24 -24.30 -37.08 11.70
CA LYS A 24 -24.24 -38.36 10.97
C LYS A 24 -24.64 -38.14 9.53
N ILE A 25 -23.70 -38.37 8.61
CA ILE A 25 -23.91 -38.20 7.17
C ILE A 25 -23.96 -39.57 6.50
N THR A 26 -25.01 -39.82 5.73
CA THR A 26 -25.11 -41.02 4.88
C THR A 26 -24.81 -40.62 3.45
N LEU A 27 -23.85 -41.32 2.83
CA LEU A 27 -23.45 -41.14 1.44
C LEU A 27 -23.57 -42.48 0.70
N GLY A 28 -24.11 -42.45 -0.51
CA GLY A 28 -24.03 -43.56 -1.47
C GLY A 28 -22.68 -43.61 -2.19
N PRO A 29 -22.34 -44.71 -2.88
CA PRO A 29 -21.14 -44.79 -3.69
C PRO A 29 -21.08 -43.67 -4.75
N GLY A 30 -20.01 -42.89 -4.76
CA GLY A 30 -19.82 -41.76 -5.68
C GLY A 30 -20.66 -40.51 -5.37
N GLU A 31 -21.49 -40.52 -4.32
CA GLU A 31 -22.28 -39.35 -3.91
C GLU A 31 -21.40 -38.29 -3.24
N SER A 32 -21.64 -37.02 -3.54
CA SER A 32 -21.06 -35.87 -2.86
C SER A 32 -22.15 -35.05 -2.19
N LYS A 33 -21.92 -34.60 -0.95
CA LYS A 33 -22.82 -33.71 -0.20
C LYS A 33 -22.07 -32.53 0.38
N THR A 34 -22.63 -31.34 0.21
CA THR A 34 -22.24 -30.14 0.95
C THR A 34 -23.04 -30.10 2.25
N VAL A 35 -22.35 -30.00 3.39
CA VAL A 35 -22.97 -29.89 4.71
C VAL A 35 -22.65 -28.52 5.28
N LEU A 36 -23.67 -27.80 5.75
CA LEU A 36 -23.51 -26.54 6.45
C LEU A 36 -23.71 -26.77 7.94
N GLN A 37 -22.67 -26.51 8.74
CA GLN A 37 -22.71 -26.62 10.20
C GLN A 37 -22.26 -25.29 10.82
N THR A 38 -22.84 -24.94 11.97
CA THR A 38 -22.53 -23.70 12.68
C THR A 38 -21.82 -24.02 13.99
N VAL A 39 -20.58 -23.54 14.13
CA VAL A 39 -19.84 -23.62 15.40
C VAL A 39 -19.88 -22.26 16.10
N THR A 40 -20.49 -22.20 17.29
CA THR A 40 -20.50 -20.98 18.10
C THR A 40 -19.16 -20.80 18.81
N VAL A 41 -18.50 -19.67 18.58
CA VAL A 41 -17.26 -19.25 19.27
C VAL A 41 -17.57 -18.00 20.11
N PRO A 42 -18.03 -18.15 21.37
CA PRO A 42 -18.31 -17.02 22.23
C PRO A 42 -17.01 -16.26 22.56
N ASP A 43 -17.12 -14.95 22.74
CA ASP A 43 -16.00 -14.07 23.12
C ASP A 43 -14.76 -14.25 22.21
N ALA A 44 -15.01 -14.37 20.90
CA ALA A 44 -13.95 -14.55 19.92
C ALA A 44 -12.93 -13.41 19.98
N VAL A 45 -11.65 -13.78 20.00
CA VAL A 45 -10.54 -12.83 19.92
C VAL A 45 -10.42 -12.43 18.46
N LEU A 46 -10.61 -11.13 18.19
CA LEU A 46 -10.55 -10.61 16.83
C LEU A 46 -9.11 -10.53 16.34
N TRP A 47 -8.90 -10.90 15.08
CA TRP A 47 -7.67 -10.70 14.34
C TRP A 47 -7.56 -9.23 13.93
N CYS A 48 -6.39 -8.63 14.17
CA CYS A 48 -5.99 -7.33 13.63
C CYS A 48 -4.45 -7.25 13.54
N PRO A 49 -3.87 -6.24 12.86
CA PRO A 49 -2.42 -6.09 12.76
C PRO A 49 -1.66 -6.13 14.09
N GLU A 50 -2.22 -5.53 15.14
CA GLU A 50 -1.62 -5.48 16.48
C GLU A 50 -1.83 -6.77 17.29
N ASN A 51 -2.81 -7.59 16.90
CA ASN A 51 -3.15 -8.86 17.52
C ASN A 51 -3.58 -9.87 16.44
N PRO A 52 -2.62 -10.47 15.70
CA PRO A 52 -2.92 -11.41 14.61
C PRO A 52 -3.35 -12.78 15.14
N PHE A 53 -4.46 -12.80 15.88
CA PHE A 53 -4.96 -13.99 16.56
C PHE A 53 -5.59 -14.96 15.56
N LEU A 54 -5.13 -16.21 15.57
CA LEU A 54 -5.56 -17.24 14.63
C LEU A 54 -6.18 -18.44 15.34
N TYR A 55 -7.17 -19.01 14.68
CA TYR A 55 -7.85 -20.25 15.03
C TYR A 55 -7.54 -21.33 14.00
N VAL A 56 -7.81 -22.58 14.36
CA VAL A 56 -7.79 -23.73 13.46
C VAL A 56 -9.08 -24.51 13.65
N LEU A 57 -9.80 -24.75 12.55
CA LEU A 57 -10.92 -25.68 12.47
C LEU A 57 -10.36 -27.07 12.18
N HIS A 58 -10.55 -28.00 13.12
CA HIS A 58 -10.28 -29.42 12.93
C HIS A 58 -11.57 -30.08 12.44
N SER A 59 -11.51 -30.68 11.27
CA SER A 59 -12.63 -31.38 10.63
C SER A 59 -12.27 -32.85 10.48
N GLU A 60 -13.11 -33.75 10.98
CA GLU A 60 -12.90 -35.20 10.83
C GLU A 60 -14.15 -35.87 10.25
N CYS A 61 -13.95 -36.74 9.26
CA CYS A 61 -15.01 -37.51 8.60
C CYS A 61 -14.53 -38.94 8.33
N GLY A 62 -14.91 -39.89 9.19
CA GLY A 62 -14.39 -41.26 9.11
C GLY A 62 -12.88 -41.30 9.38
N SER A 63 -12.09 -41.73 8.39
CA SER A 63 -10.62 -41.73 8.47
C SER A 63 -9.96 -40.46 7.92
N ASP A 64 -10.74 -39.57 7.30
CA ASP A 64 -10.23 -38.33 6.72
C ASP A 64 -10.23 -37.18 7.74
N ARG A 65 -9.19 -36.35 7.70
CA ARG A 65 -8.98 -35.24 8.63
C ARG A 65 -8.40 -34.03 7.89
N CYS A 66 -8.96 -32.86 8.15
CA CYS A 66 -8.50 -31.59 7.60
C CYS A 66 -8.34 -30.55 8.72
N ARG A 67 -7.35 -29.67 8.57
CA ARG A 67 -7.11 -28.53 9.46
C ARG A 67 -7.14 -27.25 8.63
N THR A 68 -8.09 -26.38 8.93
CA THR A 68 -8.26 -25.10 8.22
C THR A 68 -7.97 -23.95 9.17
N ARG A 69 -6.95 -23.16 8.88
CA ARG A 69 -6.58 -21.97 9.66
C ARG A 69 -7.45 -20.79 9.24
N PHE A 70 -7.85 -19.95 10.21
CA PHE A 70 -8.64 -18.75 9.96
C PHE A 70 -8.48 -17.72 11.08
N GLY A 71 -8.96 -16.49 10.87
CA GLY A 71 -9.03 -15.43 11.87
C GLY A 71 -10.40 -14.76 11.91
N MET A 72 -10.82 -14.30 13.08
CA MET A 72 -12.11 -13.63 13.26
C MET A 72 -11.95 -12.13 13.05
N ARG A 73 -12.50 -11.57 11.98
CA ARG A 73 -12.46 -10.13 11.73
C ARG A 73 -13.63 -9.69 10.86
N GLU A 74 -13.89 -8.39 10.85
CA GLU A 74 -14.73 -7.72 9.86
C GLU A 74 -13.89 -6.67 9.11
N PHE A 75 -14.00 -6.59 7.79
CA PHE A 75 -13.39 -5.49 7.03
C PHE A 75 -14.32 -5.01 5.93
N ARG A 76 -14.42 -3.68 5.79
CA ARG A 76 -15.27 -3.03 4.78
C ARG A 76 -14.72 -1.64 4.44
N ALA A 77 -15.11 -1.11 3.29
CA ALA A 77 -15.04 0.32 3.08
C ALA A 77 -16.24 1.01 3.76
N ASP A 78 -16.04 2.24 4.25
CA ASP A 78 -17.12 3.12 4.68
C ASP A 78 -17.41 4.15 3.58
N PRO A 79 -18.54 4.02 2.84
CA PRO A 79 -18.89 4.94 1.77
C PRO A 79 -19.13 6.37 2.25
N ALA A 80 -19.52 6.56 3.52
CA ALA A 80 -19.82 7.88 4.06
C ALA A 80 -18.55 8.68 4.35
N THR A 81 -17.49 8.01 4.80
CA THR A 81 -16.22 8.67 5.18
C THR A 81 -15.09 8.45 4.18
N GLY A 82 -15.23 7.49 3.25
CA GLY A 82 -14.18 7.09 2.31
C GLY A 82 -13.05 6.28 2.96
N ARG A 83 -13.23 5.78 4.19
CA ARG A 83 -12.19 5.11 4.98
C ARG A 83 -12.32 3.58 4.89
N ALA A 84 -11.20 2.87 5.02
CA ALA A 84 -11.24 1.44 5.32
C ALA A 84 -11.54 1.24 6.81
N MET A 85 -12.35 0.22 7.12
CA MET A 85 -12.79 -0.13 8.46
C MET A 85 -12.38 -1.57 8.77
N LEU A 86 -11.76 -1.79 9.93
CA LEU A 86 -11.41 -3.11 10.47
C LEU A 86 -12.01 -3.24 11.87
N ASN A 87 -12.84 -4.26 12.08
CA ASN A 87 -13.51 -4.53 13.36
C ASN A 87 -14.25 -3.29 13.91
N GLY A 88 -14.96 -2.58 13.04
CA GLY A 88 -15.70 -1.35 13.36
C GLY A 88 -14.85 -0.09 13.59
N LYS A 89 -13.52 -0.15 13.44
CA LYS A 89 -12.62 1.00 13.61
C LYS A 89 -11.96 1.39 12.29
N PRO A 90 -11.72 2.68 12.01
CA PRO A 90 -11.00 3.05 10.80
C PRO A 90 -9.56 2.55 10.84
N VAL A 91 -9.04 2.18 9.69
CA VAL A 91 -7.66 1.78 9.46
C VAL A 91 -7.17 2.47 8.18
N TYR A 92 -5.93 2.96 8.19
CA TYR A 92 -5.31 3.56 7.01
C TYR A 92 -4.30 2.56 6.42
N LEU A 93 -4.51 2.16 5.17
CA LEU A 93 -3.65 1.16 4.51
C LEU A 93 -2.37 1.86 4.03
N ARG A 94 -1.22 1.31 4.42
CA ARG A 94 0.10 1.86 4.13
C ARG A 94 1.01 0.76 3.66
N GLY A 95 1.56 0.91 2.47
CA GLY A 95 2.65 0.04 2.06
C GLY A 95 2.95 0.15 0.60
N ALA A 96 2.90 -0.98 -0.10
CA ALA A 96 3.42 -1.09 -1.44
C ALA A 96 2.77 -2.21 -2.25
N SER A 97 3.01 -2.18 -3.56
CA SER A 97 2.63 -3.23 -4.48
C SER A 97 3.80 -4.19 -4.72
N ILE A 98 3.47 -5.47 -4.80
CA ILE A 98 4.40 -6.59 -5.02
C ILE A 98 3.98 -7.25 -6.34
N THR A 99 4.82 -7.15 -7.38
CA THR A 99 4.58 -7.77 -8.69
C THR A 99 5.30 -9.12 -8.78
N LEU A 100 4.95 -10.04 -7.87
CA LEU A 100 5.66 -11.31 -7.69
C LEU A 100 5.73 -12.15 -8.99
N HIS A 101 4.67 -12.12 -9.80
CA HIS A 101 4.63 -12.81 -11.09
C HIS A 101 5.74 -12.33 -12.05
N ARG A 102 6.09 -11.04 -12.02
CA ARG A 102 7.22 -10.50 -12.79
C ARG A 102 8.52 -10.97 -12.19
N PHE A 103 8.66 -10.89 -10.86
CA PHE A 103 9.86 -11.28 -10.15
C PHE A 103 10.26 -12.74 -10.42
N PHE A 104 9.32 -13.66 -10.70
CA PHE A 104 9.67 -15.02 -11.13
C PHE A 104 10.54 -15.08 -12.39
N GLY A 105 10.47 -14.07 -13.27
CA GLY A 105 11.34 -13.93 -14.43
C GLY A 105 12.70 -13.26 -14.13
N ASP A 106 12.90 -12.74 -12.92
CA ASP A 106 14.12 -12.05 -12.52
C ASP A 106 15.30 -13.05 -12.40
N PRO A 107 16.47 -12.77 -13.00
CA PRO A 107 17.66 -13.63 -12.89
C PRO A 107 18.13 -13.87 -11.44
N GLN A 108 17.77 -12.98 -10.51
CA GLN A 108 18.10 -13.08 -9.09
C GLN A 108 17.03 -13.76 -8.25
N CYS A 109 15.85 -14.08 -8.79
CA CYS A 109 14.74 -14.69 -8.05
C CYS A 109 15.10 -16.04 -7.44
N ASP A 110 15.61 -16.98 -8.25
CA ASP A 110 15.95 -18.34 -7.81
C ASP A 110 14.84 -18.94 -6.91
N GLY A 111 15.20 -19.54 -5.77
CA GLY A 111 14.27 -20.03 -4.75
C GLY A 111 13.83 -18.99 -3.70
N LEU A 112 14.17 -17.71 -3.83
CA LEU A 112 13.93 -16.70 -2.78
C LEU A 112 12.47 -16.63 -2.30
N PRO A 113 11.45 -16.66 -3.18
CA PRO A 113 10.05 -16.60 -2.73
C PRO A 113 9.61 -17.79 -1.85
N TRP A 114 10.40 -18.87 -1.80
CA TRP A 114 10.16 -20.06 -0.98
C TRP A 114 11.15 -20.20 0.19
N ASP A 115 12.14 -19.31 0.31
CA ASP A 115 13.06 -19.29 1.45
C ASP A 115 12.41 -18.58 2.64
N GLU A 116 12.17 -19.31 3.73
CA GLU A 116 11.42 -18.81 4.90
C GLU A 116 12.13 -17.61 5.58
N ALA A 117 13.47 -17.58 5.59
CA ALA A 117 14.22 -16.50 6.22
C ALA A 117 14.18 -15.22 5.38
N TRP A 118 14.34 -15.34 4.07
CA TRP A 118 14.18 -14.25 3.12
C TRP A 118 12.74 -13.72 3.18
N LEU A 119 11.75 -14.61 3.13
CA LEU A 119 10.34 -14.25 3.13
C LEU A 119 9.93 -13.50 4.41
N ARG A 120 10.39 -13.95 5.59
CA ARG A 120 10.15 -13.25 6.86
C ARG A 120 10.77 -11.85 6.88
N ARG A 121 12.02 -11.72 6.43
CA ARG A 121 12.66 -10.40 6.34
C ARG A 121 11.94 -9.48 5.35
N PHE A 122 11.53 -10.02 4.20
CA PHE A 122 10.90 -9.29 3.11
C PHE A 122 9.47 -8.84 3.46
N LEU A 123 8.60 -9.74 3.95
CA LEU A 123 7.21 -9.40 4.25
C LEU A 123 7.00 -8.79 5.64
N VAL A 124 7.89 -9.05 6.61
CA VAL A 124 7.65 -8.68 8.02
C VAL A 124 8.66 -7.65 8.53
N ASP A 125 9.96 -7.96 8.50
CA ASP A 125 10.94 -7.13 9.21
C ASP A 125 11.16 -5.77 8.54
N ILE A 126 11.38 -5.75 7.22
CA ILE A 126 11.57 -4.51 6.45
C ILE A 126 10.29 -3.66 6.48
N PRO A 127 9.10 -4.21 6.19
CA PRO A 127 7.86 -3.42 6.20
C PRO A 127 7.53 -2.84 7.58
N ARG A 128 7.82 -3.56 8.67
CA ARG A 128 7.68 -3.02 10.03
C ARG A 128 8.59 -1.82 10.27
N ARG A 129 9.84 -1.87 9.81
CA ARG A 129 10.77 -0.72 9.88
C ARG A 129 10.25 0.47 9.07
N LEU A 130 9.63 0.21 7.93
CA LEU A 130 9.01 1.21 7.05
C LEU A 130 7.61 1.65 7.52
N HIS A 131 7.10 1.12 8.64
CA HIS A 131 5.76 1.39 9.17
C HIS A 131 4.59 1.01 8.25
N TRP A 132 4.82 0.01 7.38
CA TRP A 132 3.79 -0.54 6.51
C TRP A 132 2.92 -1.57 7.23
N ASN A 133 1.66 -1.65 6.84
CA ASN A 133 0.68 -2.63 7.32
C ASN A 133 -0.09 -3.31 6.19
N ALA A 134 0.12 -2.90 4.93
CA ALA A 134 -0.65 -3.41 3.80
C ALA A 134 0.19 -3.65 2.54
N PHE A 135 -0.23 -4.60 1.73
CA PHE A 135 0.33 -4.87 0.41
C PHE A 135 -0.75 -5.12 -0.63
N ARG A 136 -0.51 -4.70 -1.86
CA ARG A 136 -1.19 -5.25 -3.04
C ARG A 136 -0.32 -6.35 -3.64
N LEU A 137 -0.86 -7.56 -3.70
CA LEU A 137 -0.27 -8.64 -4.50
C LEU A 137 -0.77 -8.46 -5.93
N CYS A 138 0.05 -7.82 -6.76
CA CYS A 138 -0.31 -7.29 -8.07
C CYS A 138 -0.15 -8.35 -9.17
N ILE A 139 -1.23 -8.51 -9.95
CA ILE A 139 -1.37 -9.34 -11.15
C ILE A 139 -0.91 -10.78 -10.89
N GLY A 140 -1.57 -11.46 -9.96
CA GLY A 140 -1.48 -12.92 -9.89
C GLY A 140 -1.26 -13.51 -8.50
N PRO A 141 -1.41 -14.84 -8.41
CA PRO A 141 -1.40 -15.55 -7.16
C PRO A 141 0.00 -15.55 -6.51
N ALA A 142 0.02 -15.49 -5.18
CA ALA A 142 1.20 -15.74 -4.38
C ALA A 142 1.20 -17.18 -3.85
N PRO A 143 2.38 -17.76 -3.54
CA PRO A 143 2.47 -19.02 -2.82
C PRO A 143 1.70 -18.94 -1.49
N GLN A 144 0.98 -20.02 -1.12
CA GLN A 144 0.16 -20.07 0.11
C GLN A 144 0.92 -19.63 1.37
N ARG A 145 2.22 -19.95 1.46
CA ARG A 145 3.06 -19.54 2.60
C ARG A 145 3.16 -18.02 2.78
N TRP A 146 3.06 -17.23 1.71
CA TRP A 146 3.04 -15.76 1.79
C TRP A 146 1.79 -15.25 2.50
N LEU A 147 0.63 -15.81 2.14
CA LEU A 147 -0.65 -15.51 2.80
C LEU A 147 -0.63 -16.01 4.24
N ASP A 148 -0.02 -17.18 4.48
CA ASP A 148 0.13 -17.71 5.83
C ASP A 148 0.95 -16.80 6.73
N LEU A 149 2.07 -16.30 6.22
CA LEU A 149 2.92 -15.38 6.95
C LEU A 149 2.25 -14.02 7.13
N ALA A 150 1.49 -13.54 6.15
CA ALA A 150 0.71 -12.31 6.27
C ALA A 150 -0.34 -12.40 7.38
N ASP A 151 -1.01 -13.55 7.51
CA ASP A 151 -1.94 -13.82 8.61
C ASP A 151 -1.24 -13.79 9.97
N GLU A 152 -0.08 -14.45 10.08
CA GLU A 152 0.75 -14.54 11.31
C GLU A 152 1.32 -13.17 11.70
N ALA A 153 1.68 -12.35 10.71
CA ALA A 153 2.36 -11.08 10.91
C ALA A 153 1.43 -9.88 11.09
N GLY A 154 0.14 -10.04 10.79
CA GLY A 154 -0.85 -8.97 10.88
C GLY A 154 -0.84 -8.01 9.68
N LEU A 155 -0.61 -8.53 8.47
CA LEU A 155 -0.60 -7.73 7.23
C LEU A 155 -1.97 -7.72 6.56
N LEU A 156 -2.31 -6.61 5.89
CA LEU A 156 -3.56 -6.42 5.15
C LEU A 156 -3.28 -6.52 3.64
N LEU A 157 -3.90 -7.48 2.96
CA LEU A 157 -3.65 -7.75 1.55
C LEU A 157 -4.83 -7.33 0.68
N GLN A 158 -4.53 -6.55 -0.36
CA GLN A 158 -5.32 -6.48 -1.58
C GLN A 158 -4.80 -7.58 -2.52
N TYR A 159 -5.64 -8.57 -2.84
CA TYR A 159 -5.21 -9.75 -3.58
C TYR A 159 -5.80 -9.77 -4.99
N GLU A 160 -4.95 -9.55 -5.99
CA GLU A 160 -5.35 -9.30 -7.36
C GLU A 160 -5.25 -10.52 -8.29
N PHE A 161 -6.33 -10.75 -9.03
CA PHE A 161 -6.41 -11.75 -10.09
C PHE A 161 -5.64 -11.28 -11.35
N PRO A 162 -4.95 -12.16 -12.09
CA PRO A 162 -3.97 -11.77 -13.11
C PRO A 162 -4.58 -11.33 -14.46
N ILE A 163 -5.46 -10.33 -14.45
CA ILE A 163 -6.03 -9.73 -15.66
C ILE A 163 -5.46 -8.32 -15.87
N TRP A 164 -4.73 -8.15 -16.97
CA TRP A 164 -4.26 -6.86 -17.47
C TRP A 164 -4.06 -6.92 -18.98
N SER A 165 -5.15 -6.84 -19.75
CA SER A 165 -5.12 -7.18 -21.18
C SER A 165 -5.99 -6.31 -22.08
N ASP A 166 -6.43 -5.14 -21.61
CA ASP A 166 -7.31 -4.23 -22.34
C ASP A 166 -6.57 -3.33 -23.35
N ARG A 167 -5.32 -3.68 -23.67
CA ARG A 167 -4.41 -2.93 -24.53
C ARG A 167 -3.81 -3.82 -25.63
N PRO A 168 -3.26 -3.24 -26.72
CA PRO A 168 -2.52 -4.00 -27.72
C PRO A 168 -1.31 -4.74 -27.11
N PRO A 169 -0.93 -5.91 -27.66
CA PRO A 169 -1.62 -6.64 -28.73
C PRO A 169 -2.75 -7.55 -28.21
N MET A 170 -2.95 -7.63 -26.89
CA MET A 170 -3.80 -8.67 -26.28
C MET A 170 -5.29 -8.44 -26.51
N TRP A 171 -5.84 -7.25 -26.22
CA TRP A 171 -7.27 -6.94 -26.41
C TRP A 171 -8.24 -8.04 -25.96
N PHE A 172 -8.00 -8.61 -24.78
CA PHE A 172 -8.74 -9.74 -24.21
C PHE A 172 -8.75 -11.05 -25.00
N THR A 173 -7.98 -11.17 -26.10
CA THR A 173 -7.97 -12.36 -26.96
C THR A 173 -7.41 -13.62 -26.29
N LEU A 174 -6.74 -13.47 -25.15
CA LEU A 174 -6.18 -14.57 -24.36
C LEU A 174 -7.21 -15.27 -23.47
N TRP A 175 -8.42 -14.72 -23.33
CA TRP A 175 -9.34 -15.15 -22.29
C TRP A 175 -10.64 -15.76 -22.81
N LYS A 176 -11.06 -16.85 -22.18
CA LYS A 176 -12.42 -17.35 -22.28
C LYS A 176 -13.17 -17.04 -21.00
N GLN A 177 -14.37 -16.48 -21.14
CA GLN A 177 -15.17 -15.99 -20.01
C GLN A 177 -15.49 -17.09 -18.99
N ASP A 178 -15.89 -18.28 -19.44
CA ASP A 178 -16.24 -19.38 -18.54
C ASP A 178 -15.01 -19.91 -17.78
N GLU A 179 -13.84 -19.92 -18.42
CA GLU A 179 -12.58 -20.30 -17.76
C GLU A 179 -12.17 -19.26 -16.71
N ILE A 180 -12.36 -17.96 -16.98
CA ILE A 180 -12.12 -16.91 -15.98
C ILE A 180 -13.04 -17.10 -14.76
N ILE A 181 -14.33 -17.37 -14.97
CA ILE A 181 -15.26 -17.58 -13.85
C ILE A 181 -14.81 -18.77 -13.01
N ALA A 182 -14.49 -19.91 -13.64
CA ALA A 182 -14.02 -21.09 -12.93
C ALA A 182 -12.72 -20.82 -12.14
N GLN A 183 -11.74 -20.16 -12.75
CA GLN A 183 -10.47 -19.83 -12.09
C GLN A 183 -10.64 -18.81 -10.96
N LEU A 184 -11.55 -17.83 -11.13
CA LEU A 184 -11.84 -16.86 -10.08
C LEU A 184 -12.59 -17.53 -8.91
N GLN A 185 -13.43 -18.52 -9.18
CA GLN A 185 -14.06 -19.35 -8.13
C GLN A 185 -13.01 -20.11 -7.32
N GLU A 186 -12.03 -20.73 -7.99
CA GLU A 186 -10.89 -21.41 -7.35
C GLU A 186 -10.06 -20.40 -6.54
N PHE A 187 -9.73 -19.25 -7.12
CA PHE A 187 -8.97 -18.19 -6.46
C PHE A 187 -9.64 -17.70 -5.16
N VAL A 188 -10.94 -17.45 -5.17
CA VAL A 188 -11.66 -17.05 -3.95
C VAL A 188 -11.72 -18.21 -2.96
N ARG A 189 -12.02 -19.43 -3.44
CA ARG A 189 -12.16 -20.63 -2.61
C ARG A 189 -10.89 -21.01 -1.86
N ASP A 190 -9.75 -20.92 -2.53
CA ASP A 190 -8.46 -21.29 -1.95
C ASP A 190 -8.02 -20.30 -0.87
N ASN A 191 -8.52 -19.05 -0.94
CA ASN A 191 -7.93 -17.94 -0.19
C ASN A 191 -8.90 -17.24 0.78
N TRP A 192 -10.20 -17.58 0.80
CA TRP A 192 -11.21 -16.92 1.68
C TRP A 192 -10.95 -17.08 3.18
N ASN A 193 -10.09 -18.03 3.58
CA ASN A 193 -9.83 -18.35 4.98
C ASN A 193 -8.71 -17.48 5.56
N HIS A 194 -7.94 -16.79 4.72
CA HIS A 194 -6.90 -15.86 5.16
C HIS A 194 -7.52 -14.57 5.70
N PRO A 195 -7.40 -14.27 7.00
CA PRO A 195 -7.85 -12.98 7.54
C PRO A 195 -7.02 -11.80 6.99
N SER A 196 -5.79 -12.05 6.53
CA SER A 196 -4.94 -11.02 5.91
C SER A 196 -5.48 -10.54 4.58
N VAL A 197 -6.15 -11.38 3.79
CA VAL A 197 -6.82 -10.95 2.55
C VAL A 197 -8.01 -10.09 2.91
N VAL A 198 -7.93 -8.79 2.65
CA VAL A 198 -8.95 -7.80 3.05
C VAL A 198 -9.74 -7.24 1.88
N ILE A 199 -9.15 -7.21 0.69
CA ILE A 199 -9.77 -6.74 -0.55
C ILE A 199 -9.50 -7.79 -1.62
N TRP A 200 -10.56 -8.24 -2.30
CA TRP A 200 -10.43 -8.97 -3.55
C TRP A 200 -10.26 -7.99 -4.69
N ASP A 201 -9.34 -8.23 -5.61
CA ASP A 201 -9.15 -7.38 -6.77
C ASP A 201 -9.25 -8.22 -8.04
N ALA A 202 -10.19 -7.86 -8.91
CA ALA A 202 -10.48 -8.66 -10.10
C ALA A 202 -9.50 -8.43 -11.26
N SER A 203 -8.80 -7.28 -11.29
CA SER A 203 -7.93 -6.94 -12.42
C SER A 203 -7.16 -5.64 -12.19
N ASN A 204 -5.97 -5.55 -12.77
CA ASN A 204 -5.19 -4.32 -12.80
C ASN A 204 -5.64 -3.41 -13.96
N GLU A 205 -5.96 -2.14 -13.69
CA GLU A 205 -6.19 -1.06 -14.67
C GLU A 205 -7.14 -1.38 -15.84
N THR A 206 -7.92 -2.45 -15.72
CA THR A 206 -8.61 -3.04 -16.86
C THR A 206 -10.03 -2.49 -16.96
N ARG A 207 -10.46 -2.13 -18.17
CA ARG A 207 -11.87 -1.81 -18.47
C ARG A 207 -12.53 -2.95 -19.22
N TRP A 208 -13.22 -3.83 -18.50
CA TRP A 208 -13.96 -4.93 -19.08
C TRP A 208 -15.28 -5.18 -18.35
N PRO A 209 -16.43 -4.76 -18.91
CA PRO A 209 -17.74 -4.89 -18.27
C PRO A 209 -18.08 -6.31 -17.80
N PHE A 210 -17.57 -7.33 -18.51
CA PHE A 210 -17.71 -8.74 -18.14
C PHE A 210 -17.35 -9.04 -16.68
N LEU A 211 -16.28 -8.41 -16.16
CA LEU A 211 -15.82 -8.65 -14.80
C LEU A 211 -16.88 -8.24 -13.78
N GLY A 212 -17.49 -7.06 -13.98
CA GLY A 212 -18.52 -6.54 -13.08
C GLY A 212 -19.92 -7.12 -13.33
N GLU A 213 -20.26 -7.44 -14.58
CA GLU A 213 -21.59 -7.94 -14.94
C GLU A 213 -21.77 -9.44 -14.70
N LYS A 214 -20.67 -10.22 -14.77
CA LYS A 214 -20.74 -11.69 -14.71
C LYS A 214 -19.73 -12.31 -13.74
N ALA A 215 -18.44 -11.96 -13.84
CA ALA A 215 -17.40 -12.68 -13.10
C ALA A 215 -17.50 -12.48 -11.58
N ILE A 216 -17.47 -11.24 -11.10
CA ILE A 216 -17.60 -10.94 -9.66
C ILE A 216 -18.95 -11.43 -9.11
N PRO A 217 -20.10 -11.20 -9.76
CA PRO A 217 -21.39 -11.75 -9.29
C PRO A 217 -21.40 -13.28 -9.13
N ALA A 218 -20.70 -14.02 -10.01
CA ALA A 218 -20.65 -15.47 -9.96
C ALA A 218 -19.83 -16.02 -8.77
N VAL A 219 -18.95 -15.22 -8.18
CA VAL A 219 -18.03 -15.66 -7.11
C VAL A 219 -18.25 -14.97 -5.78
N ARG A 220 -18.86 -13.77 -5.75
CA ARG A 220 -18.96 -12.97 -4.52
C ARG A 220 -19.64 -13.72 -3.37
N GLY A 221 -20.70 -14.48 -3.66
CA GLY A 221 -21.44 -15.24 -2.65
C GLY A 221 -20.65 -16.41 -2.03
N LEU A 222 -19.49 -16.76 -2.59
CA LEU A 222 -18.60 -17.78 -2.04
C LEU A 222 -17.89 -17.30 -0.76
N ASP A 223 -17.57 -16.00 -0.69
CA ASP A 223 -16.91 -15.42 0.48
C ASP A 223 -17.95 -14.95 1.51
N LEU A 224 -18.17 -15.77 2.54
CA LEU A 224 -19.11 -15.47 3.63
C LEU A 224 -18.65 -14.32 4.55
N SER A 225 -17.39 -13.87 4.45
CA SER A 225 -16.93 -12.66 5.14
C SER A 225 -17.37 -11.37 4.42
N ASP A 226 -17.98 -11.49 3.24
CA ASP A 226 -18.49 -10.40 2.39
C ASP A 226 -17.44 -9.28 2.18
N ARG A 227 -16.20 -9.68 1.90
CA ARG A 227 -15.10 -8.74 1.67
C ARG A 227 -15.40 -7.80 0.50
N PRO A 228 -14.96 -6.53 0.59
CA PRO A 228 -15.09 -5.59 -0.53
C PRO A 228 -14.25 -6.01 -1.73
N TRP A 229 -14.72 -5.64 -2.91
CA TRP A 229 -13.99 -5.83 -4.16
C TRP A 229 -13.36 -4.52 -4.66
N ASP A 230 -12.23 -4.64 -5.32
CA ASP A 230 -11.71 -3.75 -6.34
C ASP A 230 -11.88 -4.44 -7.72
N ASN A 231 -12.00 -3.66 -8.80
CA ASN A 231 -12.23 -4.18 -10.14
C ASN A 231 -11.56 -3.30 -11.20
N GLY A 232 -10.32 -2.93 -10.97
CA GLY A 232 -9.56 -2.10 -11.89
C GLY A 232 -10.25 -0.76 -12.15
N TYR A 233 -10.40 -0.41 -13.43
CA TYR A 233 -11.08 0.83 -13.84
C TYR A 233 -12.57 0.66 -14.15
N ASN A 234 -13.17 -0.47 -13.75
CA ASN A 234 -14.60 -0.71 -13.91
C ASN A 234 -15.40 -0.08 -12.76
N LYS A 235 -16.70 0.07 -12.97
CA LYS A 235 -17.62 0.56 -11.94
C LYS A 235 -17.69 -0.45 -10.78
N PRO A 236 -17.49 -0.02 -9.52
CA PRO A 236 -17.73 -0.87 -8.36
C PRO A 236 -19.18 -1.36 -8.29
N LEU A 237 -19.39 -2.57 -7.77
CA LEU A 237 -20.72 -3.21 -7.75
C LEU A 237 -21.56 -2.75 -6.56
N ARG A 238 -20.90 -2.45 -5.44
CA ARG A 238 -21.53 -1.98 -4.21
C ARG A 238 -20.91 -0.66 -3.74
N PRO A 239 -21.63 0.14 -2.92
CA PRO A 239 -21.05 1.33 -2.29
C PRO A 239 -19.81 1.04 -1.43
N GLU A 240 -19.77 -0.13 -0.78
CA GLU A 240 -18.69 -0.56 0.11
C GLU A 240 -17.50 -1.20 -0.62
N ASP A 241 -17.58 -1.35 -1.94
CA ASP A 241 -16.45 -1.75 -2.78
C ASP A 241 -15.48 -0.56 -2.97
N PHE A 242 -14.21 -0.87 -3.18
CA PHE A 242 -13.18 0.12 -3.44
C PHE A 242 -13.07 0.47 -4.92
N CYS A 243 -12.49 1.63 -5.16
CA CYS A 243 -12.03 2.03 -6.48
C CYS A 243 -10.51 2.23 -6.43
N GLU A 244 -9.75 1.52 -7.25
CA GLU A 244 -8.34 1.85 -7.41
C GLU A 244 -8.15 3.17 -8.16
N HIS A 245 -7.17 3.93 -7.70
CA HIS A 245 -6.70 5.15 -8.34
C HIS A 245 -5.19 5.05 -8.52
N HIS A 246 -4.73 5.12 -9.77
CA HIS A 246 -3.30 5.21 -10.10
C HIS A 246 -2.95 6.64 -10.54
N PRO A 247 -2.72 7.59 -9.60
CA PRO A 247 -2.41 8.98 -9.94
C PRO A 247 -0.95 9.12 -10.38
N TYR A 248 -0.65 8.58 -11.55
CA TYR A 248 0.61 8.77 -12.25
C TYR A 248 0.74 10.22 -12.73
N LEU A 249 1.44 11.05 -11.95
CA LEU A 249 1.57 12.49 -12.21
C LEU A 249 2.69 12.82 -13.20
N MET A 250 3.78 12.05 -13.17
CA MET A 250 4.91 12.29 -14.08
C MET A 250 4.49 12.08 -15.53
N ARG A 251 5.14 12.80 -16.44
CA ARG A 251 4.86 12.75 -17.88
C ARG A 251 6.11 12.43 -18.65
N THR A 252 5.97 11.63 -19.70
CA THR A 252 7.08 11.29 -20.59
C THR A 252 7.26 12.27 -21.75
N GLN A 253 6.38 13.27 -21.85
CA GLN A 253 6.41 14.30 -22.89
C GLN A 253 6.06 15.69 -22.31
N PRO A 254 6.55 16.78 -22.93
CA PRO A 254 6.19 18.14 -22.54
C PRO A 254 4.68 18.44 -22.67
N PRO A 255 4.12 19.34 -21.83
CA PRO A 255 4.77 19.91 -20.65
C PRO A 255 4.92 18.86 -19.55
N PHE A 256 6.14 18.70 -19.06
CA PHE A 256 6.48 17.79 -17.96
C PHE A 256 5.76 18.21 -16.68
N PHE A 257 5.57 17.23 -15.80
CA PHE A 257 5.03 17.49 -14.47
C PHE A 257 6.09 18.13 -13.59
N GLU A 258 5.69 19.21 -12.91
CA GLU A 258 6.51 19.88 -11.92
C GLU A 258 5.91 19.70 -10.54
N MET A 259 6.73 19.41 -9.52
CA MET A 259 6.23 19.21 -8.15
C MET A 259 5.49 20.43 -7.59
N THR A 260 5.77 21.63 -8.11
CA THR A 260 5.01 22.86 -7.78
C THR A 260 3.51 22.77 -8.08
N GLU A 261 3.10 21.87 -8.98
CA GLU A 261 1.69 21.60 -9.25
C GLU A 261 0.97 21.00 -8.03
N LEU A 262 1.68 20.25 -7.17
CA LEU A 262 1.13 19.66 -5.94
C LEU A 262 0.56 20.72 -4.99
N GLU A 263 1.15 21.92 -4.99
CA GLU A 263 0.78 23.01 -4.09
C GLU A 263 -0.67 23.47 -4.24
N ARG A 264 -1.32 23.14 -5.35
CA ARG A 264 -2.66 23.63 -5.73
C ARG A 264 -3.74 22.53 -5.79
N ILE A 265 -3.36 21.25 -5.73
CA ILE A 265 -4.29 20.14 -5.92
C ILE A 265 -4.78 19.51 -4.59
N PHE A 266 -4.11 19.75 -3.46
CA PHE A 266 -4.57 19.38 -2.12
C PHE A 266 -5.09 17.93 -1.99
N GLY A 267 -4.39 16.99 -2.62
CA GLY A 267 -4.70 15.56 -2.62
C GLY A 267 -5.76 15.10 -3.62
N ASP A 268 -6.31 16.00 -4.45
CA ASP A 268 -7.21 15.62 -5.56
C ASP A 268 -6.43 15.53 -6.88
N PRO A 269 -6.17 14.32 -7.41
CA PRO A 269 -5.45 14.16 -8.67
C PRO A 269 -6.31 14.49 -9.90
N LYS A 270 -7.65 14.55 -9.79
CA LYS A 270 -8.56 14.62 -10.95
C LYS A 270 -8.26 15.78 -11.93
N PRO A 271 -7.87 16.99 -11.48
CA PRO A 271 -7.48 18.07 -12.39
C PRO A 271 -6.28 17.73 -13.30
N ARG A 272 -5.49 16.70 -12.93
CA ARG A 272 -4.26 16.30 -13.62
C ARG A 272 -4.26 14.85 -14.11
N ALA A 273 -5.20 14.03 -13.64
CA ALA A 273 -5.38 12.63 -14.02
C ALA A 273 -6.87 12.34 -14.33
N PRO A 274 -7.42 12.87 -15.44
CA PRO A 274 -8.84 12.74 -15.78
C PRO A 274 -9.25 11.31 -16.19
N PHE A 275 -8.28 10.43 -16.43
CA PHE A 275 -8.51 9.01 -16.75
C PHE A 275 -8.89 8.18 -15.53
N LEU A 276 -8.66 8.71 -14.32
CA LEU A 276 -9.02 8.03 -13.09
C LEU A 276 -10.52 7.75 -13.06
N PRO A 277 -10.94 6.58 -12.52
CA PRO A 277 -12.35 6.26 -12.48
C PRO A 277 -13.14 7.35 -11.72
N PRO A 278 -14.28 7.83 -12.27
CA PRO A 278 -15.00 8.97 -11.70
C PRO A 278 -15.97 8.57 -10.58
N PHE A 279 -15.84 7.36 -10.03
CA PHE A 279 -16.81 6.79 -9.09
C PHE A 279 -16.72 7.44 -7.70
N PRO A 280 -17.84 7.55 -6.97
CA PRO A 280 -17.87 8.16 -5.64
C PRO A 280 -17.47 7.20 -4.52
N ASN A 281 -17.19 5.94 -4.85
CA ASN A 281 -16.77 4.91 -3.91
C ASN A 281 -15.49 5.32 -3.15
N PRO A 282 -15.27 4.76 -1.94
CA PRO A 282 -13.98 4.87 -1.27
C PRO A 282 -12.84 4.48 -2.21
N ALA A 283 -11.86 5.36 -2.34
CA ALA A 283 -10.75 5.15 -3.25
C ALA A 283 -9.49 4.71 -2.49
N ILE A 284 -8.67 3.87 -3.13
CA ILE A 284 -7.34 3.50 -2.66
C ILE A 284 -6.33 3.90 -3.73
N ILE A 285 -5.21 4.48 -3.30
CA ILE A 285 -4.04 4.58 -4.18
C ILE A 285 -3.22 3.31 -3.95
N ASN A 286 -3.20 2.42 -4.92
CA ASN A 286 -2.44 1.17 -4.90
C ASN A 286 -1.29 1.17 -5.92
N GLU A 287 -1.19 2.19 -6.77
CA GLU A 287 0.00 2.53 -7.56
C GLU A 287 0.14 4.04 -7.69
N TYR A 288 1.37 4.53 -7.62
CA TYR A 288 1.74 5.90 -7.95
C TYR A 288 3.24 5.94 -8.20
N ASP A 289 3.72 7.12 -8.63
CA ASP A 289 5.09 7.41 -9.08
C ASP A 289 5.33 7.25 -10.59
N TRP A 290 6.55 7.43 -11.05
CA TRP A 290 6.99 7.03 -12.40
C TRP A 290 8.53 6.96 -12.39
N LEU A 291 9.09 6.62 -11.23
CA LEU A 291 10.46 6.93 -10.83
C LEU A 291 11.31 5.67 -10.74
N TRP A 292 11.07 4.73 -11.65
CA TRP A 292 11.72 3.42 -11.64
C TRP A 292 13.13 3.47 -12.22
N LEU A 293 14.05 2.80 -11.55
CA LEU A 293 15.42 2.60 -12.00
C LEU A 293 15.72 1.11 -11.91
N HIS A 294 16.47 0.58 -12.87
CA HIS A 294 17.12 -0.71 -12.72
C HIS A 294 17.97 -0.74 -11.44
N ARG A 295 18.29 -1.94 -10.94
CA ARG A 295 19.10 -2.07 -9.71
C ARG A 295 20.53 -1.58 -9.86
N ASP A 296 20.98 -1.25 -11.09
CA ASP A 296 22.23 -0.53 -11.37
C ASP A 296 22.10 1.01 -11.42
N GLY A 297 20.88 1.55 -11.38
CA GLY A 297 20.57 2.98 -11.40
C GLY A 297 20.33 3.59 -12.78
N ARG A 298 20.28 2.79 -13.85
CA ARG A 298 19.76 3.24 -15.15
C ARG A 298 18.24 3.40 -15.11
N PRO A 299 17.64 4.40 -15.78
CA PRO A 299 16.20 4.47 -15.96
C PRO A 299 15.65 3.26 -16.69
N THR A 300 14.48 2.78 -16.27
CA THR A 300 13.70 1.79 -17.01
C THR A 300 13.16 2.39 -18.31
N HIS A 301 12.48 1.57 -19.11
CA HIS A 301 11.92 2.04 -20.38
C HIS A 301 10.95 3.22 -20.22
N LEU A 302 10.04 3.17 -19.23
CA LEU A 302 9.04 4.22 -19.02
C LEU A 302 9.59 5.48 -18.36
N SER A 303 10.61 5.36 -17.50
CA SER A 303 11.10 6.47 -16.69
C SER A 303 12.23 7.26 -17.35
N ARG A 304 12.83 6.76 -18.44
CA ARG A 304 13.93 7.44 -19.14
C ARG A 304 13.62 8.90 -19.48
N PRO A 305 12.51 9.26 -20.14
CA PRO A 305 12.24 10.66 -20.46
C PRO A 305 12.04 11.53 -19.21
N VAL A 306 11.53 10.93 -18.13
CA VAL A 306 11.32 11.60 -16.85
C VAL A 306 12.68 11.93 -16.21
N PHE A 307 13.62 11.00 -16.14
CA PHE A 307 14.95 11.27 -15.59
C PHE A 307 15.79 12.21 -16.45
N GLU A 308 15.66 12.14 -17.78
CA GLU A 308 16.32 13.09 -18.68
C GLU A 308 15.86 14.53 -18.42
N HIS A 309 14.56 14.74 -18.13
CA HIS A 309 14.03 16.05 -17.71
C HIS A 309 14.48 16.45 -16.31
N LEU A 310 14.35 15.54 -15.32
CA LEU A 310 14.58 15.85 -13.91
C LEU A 310 16.04 16.14 -13.56
N VAL A 311 16.98 15.33 -14.07
CA VAL A 311 18.39 15.36 -13.67
C VAL A 311 19.36 15.45 -14.85
N GLY A 312 18.85 15.42 -16.08
CA GLY A 312 19.66 15.49 -17.30
C GLY A 312 20.18 14.12 -17.75
N PRO A 313 20.49 13.97 -19.06
CA PRO A 313 20.92 12.70 -19.65
C PRO A 313 22.28 12.21 -19.10
N ALA A 314 23.14 13.14 -18.65
CA ALA A 314 24.46 12.85 -18.10
C ALA A 314 24.47 12.51 -16.60
N ALA A 315 23.30 12.48 -15.93
CA ALA A 315 23.23 12.18 -14.51
C ALA A 315 23.81 10.80 -14.19
N THR A 316 24.58 10.74 -13.10
CA THR A 316 25.09 9.48 -12.53
C THR A 316 23.95 8.64 -11.95
N ALA A 317 24.20 7.35 -11.76
CA ALA A 317 23.27 6.44 -11.09
C ALA A 317 22.86 6.96 -9.70
N ASP A 318 23.80 7.53 -8.95
CA ASP A 318 23.55 8.04 -7.61
C ASP A 318 22.65 9.29 -7.62
N GLN A 319 22.92 10.25 -8.52
CA GLN A 319 22.07 11.43 -8.71
C GLN A 319 20.63 11.06 -9.07
N ARG A 320 20.44 10.06 -9.93
CA ARG A 320 19.10 9.56 -10.28
C ARG A 320 18.39 8.94 -9.08
N ARG A 321 19.09 8.14 -8.27
CA ARG A 321 18.51 7.51 -7.09
C ARG A 321 18.14 8.51 -6.00
N GLN A 322 19.01 9.49 -5.77
CA GLN A 322 18.72 10.58 -4.85
C GLN A 322 17.46 11.34 -5.30
N ALA A 323 17.35 11.70 -6.58
CA ALA A 323 16.18 12.37 -7.13
C ALA A 323 14.92 11.50 -7.03
N ALA A 324 15.01 10.21 -7.42
CA ALA A 324 13.90 9.27 -7.33
C ALA A 324 13.38 9.15 -5.89
N ALA A 325 14.27 8.94 -4.92
CA ALA A 325 13.90 8.78 -3.53
C ALA A 325 13.30 10.04 -2.91
N TYR A 326 13.89 11.21 -3.19
CA TYR A 326 13.37 12.50 -2.73
C TYR A 326 11.95 12.76 -3.24
N LEU A 327 11.73 12.56 -4.55
CA LEU A 327 10.44 12.82 -5.19
C LEU A 327 9.40 11.78 -4.78
N LEU A 328 9.77 10.49 -4.70
CA LEU A 328 8.89 9.43 -4.25
C LEU A 328 8.43 9.67 -2.81
N GLY A 329 9.37 9.93 -1.89
CA GLY A 329 9.02 10.26 -0.50
C GLY A 329 8.12 11.48 -0.39
N GLY A 330 8.38 12.52 -1.19
CA GLY A 330 7.52 13.70 -1.28
C GLY A 330 6.11 13.42 -1.78
N LEU A 331 5.96 12.56 -2.80
CA LEU A 331 4.66 12.10 -3.28
C LEU A 331 3.93 11.27 -2.22
N THR A 332 4.63 10.37 -1.53
CA THR A 332 4.07 9.59 -0.43
C THR A 332 3.56 10.48 0.70
N GLU A 333 4.37 11.46 1.15
CA GLU A 333 3.94 12.46 2.13
C GLU A 333 2.68 13.20 1.66
N PHE A 334 2.65 13.63 0.40
CA PHE A 334 1.55 14.36 -0.21
C PHE A 334 0.25 13.55 -0.25
N TRP A 335 0.29 12.30 -0.73
CA TRP A 335 -0.90 11.45 -0.82
C TRP A 335 -1.47 11.10 0.55
N ARG A 336 -0.62 10.99 1.57
CA ARG A 336 -1.04 10.78 2.97
C ARG A 336 -1.65 12.03 3.59
N ALA A 337 -1.12 13.21 3.27
CA ALA A 337 -1.41 14.46 3.97
C ALA A 337 -2.90 14.83 4.04
N TRP A 338 -3.63 14.59 2.95
CA TRP A 338 -4.98 15.13 2.77
C TRP A 338 -6.12 14.15 3.12
N ARG A 339 -5.79 12.92 3.51
CA ARG A 339 -6.74 11.86 3.90
C ARG A 339 -7.89 11.67 2.91
N LYS A 340 -7.60 11.78 1.61
CA LYS A 340 -8.56 11.61 0.51
C LYS A 340 -8.81 10.15 0.13
N TYR A 341 -7.89 9.27 0.52
CA TYR A 341 -7.88 7.86 0.16
C TYR A 341 -7.92 6.99 1.41
N ALA A 342 -8.49 5.79 1.31
CA ALA A 342 -8.48 4.80 2.39
C ALA A 342 -7.07 4.25 2.65
N GLY A 343 -6.17 4.37 1.68
CA GLY A 343 -4.78 3.97 1.80
C GLY A 343 -3.91 4.41 0.64
N VAL A 344 -2.60 4.27 0.84
CA VAL A 344 -1.56 4.52 -0.16
C VAL A 344 -0.56 3.37 -0.18
N MET A 345 -0.37 2.78 -1.36
CA MET A 345 0.61 1.74 -1.65
C MET A 345 1.36 2.13 -2.92
N TYR A 346 2.69 2.25 -2.83
CA TYR A 346 3.52 2.67 -3.98
C TYR A 346 3.93 1.47 -4.84
N LEU A 347 4.25 1.70 -6.12
CA LEU A 347 4.72 0.66 -7.04
C LEU A 347 6.21 0.85 -7.33
N ALA A 348 7.12 -0.09 -7.10
CA ALA A 348 6.95 -1.43 -6.57
C ALA A 348 7.94 -1.71 -5.43
N TYR A 349 7.49 -2.44 -4.41
CA TYR A 349 8.41 -2.97 -3.39
C TYR A 349 9.22 -4.15 -3.91
N LEU A 350 8.63 -4.98 -4.75
CA LEU A 350 9.32 -6.08 -5.44
C LEU A 350 8.81 -6.16 -6.87
N ASP A 351 9.75 -6.22 -7.81
CA ASP A 351 9.51 -6.38 -9.25
C ASP A 351 10.73 -7.08 -9.88
N ALA A 352 10.66 -7.41 -11.17
CA ALA A 352 11.83 -7.90 -11.89
C ALA A 352 12.75 -6.77 -12.35
N ASP A 353 14.05 -7.05 -12.38
CA ASP A 353 15.05 -6.24 -13.07
C ASP A 353 15.47 -6.94 -14.38
N LEU A 354 14.72 -6.66 -15.46
CA LEU A 354 14.98 -7.16 -16.81
C LEU A 354 15.42 -6.01 -17.72
N PRO A 355 16.23 -6.24 -18.78
CA PRO A 355 16.75 -5.18 -19.63
C PRO A 355 15.70 -4.21 -20.21
N ASP A 356 14.51 -4.72 -20.55
CA ASP A 356 13.41 -3.94 -21.14
C ASP A 356 12.21 -3.80 -20.19
N CYS A 357 12.41 -3.93 -18.87
CA CYS A 357 11.31 -3.75 -17.93
C CYS A 357 10.78 -2.31 -17.94
N PHE A 358 9.47 -2.19 -17.71
CA PHE A 358 8.79 -0.89 -17.62
C PHE A 358 8.92 -0.28 -16.22
N THR A 359 8.86 -1.12 -15.20
CA THR A 359 8.92 -0.80 -13.77
C THR A 359 10.01 -1.64 -13.10
N CYS A 360 10.46 -1.25 -11.91
CA CYS A 360 11.47 -1.98 -11.14
C CYS A 360 11.33 -1.66 -9.65
N ASP A 361 11.99 -2.44 -8.80
CA ASP A 361 12.03 -2.25 -7.35
C ASP A 361 13.16 -1.30 -6.88
N ASN A 362 13.21 -1.05 -5.58
CA ASN A 362 14.22 -0.17 -4.96
C ASN A 362 15.37 -0.94 -4.29
N PHE A 363 15.59 -2.22 -4.64
CA PHE A 363 16.73 -2.97 -4.10
C PHE A 363 18.04 -2.63 -4.82
N ARG A 364 19.13 -2.59 -4.06
CA ARG A 364 20.50 -2.70 -4.58
C ARG A 364 20.87 -4.16 -4.79
N ASP A 365 20.45 -5.02 -3.87
CA ASP A 365 20.63 -6.47 -3.91
C ASP A 365 19.39 -7.13 -3.30
N VAL A 366 18.56 -7.74 -4.15
CA VAL A 366 17.31 -8.39 -3.73
C VAL A 366 17.55 -9.70 -2.99
N ARG A 367 18.65 -10.41 -3.28
CA ARG A 367 19.02 -11.66 -2.58
C ARG A 367 19.35 -11.38 -1.12
N ARG A 368 20.00 -10.25 -0.85
CA ARG A 368 20.33 -9.79 0.50
C ARG A 368 19.23 -8.95 1.15
N LEU A 369 18.23 -8.53 0.38
CA LEU A 369 17.21 -7.55 0.77
C LEU A 369 17.84 -6.21 1.19
N GLU A 370 18.83 -5.76 0.44
CA GLU A 370 19.49 -4.47 0.62
C GLU A 370 18.74 -3.41 -0.19
N LEU A 371 17.89 -2.62 0.49
CA LEU A 371 17.23 -1.47 -0.12
C LEU A 371 18.21 -0.32 -0.34
N ASP A 372 17.93 0.50 -1.35
CA ASP A 372 18.71 1.69 -1.61
C ASP A 372 18.73 2.65 -0.39
N PRO A 373 19.90 3.14 0.05
CA PRO A 373 19.98 4.03 1.21
C PRO A 373 19.23 5.36 1.04
N TRP A 374 19.19 5.92 -0.17
CA TRP A 374 18.40 7.13 -0.43
C TRP A 374 16.91 6.83 -0.28
N PHE A 375 16.45 5.70 -0.82
CA PHE A 375 15.06 5.25 -0.64
C PHE A 375 14.70 5.18 0.86
N LEU A 376 15.52 4.51 1.67
CA LEU A 376 15.29 4.40 3.12
C LEU A 376 15.24 5.76 3.81
N GLN A 377 16.14 6.67 3.47
CA GLN A 377 16.22 8.01 4.08
C GLN A 377 14.91 8.79 3.99
N PHE A 378 14.18 8.68 2.87
CA PHE A 378 12.93 9.39 2.64
C PHE A 378 11.71 8.56 3.01
N MET A 379 11.65 7.30 2.59
CA MET A 379 10.45 6.47 2.74
C MET A 379 10.20 6.04 4.20
N GLU A 380 11.25 5.87 5.01
CA GLU A 380 11.07 5.65 6.46
C GLU A 380 10.36 6.83 7.11
N GLN A 381 10.67 8.07 6.72
CA GLN A 381 9.98 9.25 7.25
C GLN A 381 8.58 9.39 6.66
N ALA A 382 8.45 9.19 5.35
CA ALA A 382 7.21 9.39 4.62
C ALA A 382 6.10 8.42 5.02
N PHE A 383 6.39 7.32 5.71
CA PHE A 383 5.40 6.37 6.23
C PHE A 383 5.27 6.32 7.76
N LYS A 384 6.05 7.11 8.51
CA LYS A 384 5.91 7.18 9.98
C LYS A 384 4.46 7.41 10.42
N PRO A 385 4.03 6.84 11.56
CA PRO A 385 2.65 6.95 12.03
C PRO A 385 2.16 8.39 12.25
N LEU A 386 3.05 9.33 12.60
CA LEU A 386 2.80 10.76 12.41
C LEU A 386 3.39 11.18 11.07
N GLY A 387 2.55 11.45 10.08
CA GLY A 387 2.97 12.03 8.81
C GLY A 387 3.21 13.53 8.93
N VAL A 388 4.21 14.03 8.21
CA VAL A 388 4.53 15.46 8.09
C VAL A 388 4.67 15.77 6.61
N TYR A 389 3.94 16.77 6.12
CA TYR A 389 4.03 17.22 4.73
C TYR A 389 4.14 18.73 4.68
N VAL A 390 5.21 19.25 4.09
CA VAL A 390 5.36 20.66 3.77
C VAL A 390 4.85 20.90 2.34
N ASN A 391 3.78 21.68 2.20
CA ASN A 391 3.22 22.05 0.90
C ASN A 391 3.99 23.24 0.31
N PHE A 392 5.25 23.01 -0.05
CA PHE A 392 6.15 23.97 -0.68
C PHE A 392 7.18 23.24 -1.53
N TRP A 393 7.04 23.35 -2.83
CA TRP A 393 7.83 22.72 -3.89
C TRP A 393 8.48 23.74 -4.82
N GLN A 394 8.32 25.04 -4.54
CA GLN A 394 9.02 26.09 -5.28
C GLN A 394 10.54 25.87 -5.22
N PRO A 395 11.24 25.84 -6.35
CA PRO A 395 12.67 25.55 -6.38
C PRO A 395 13.51 26.70 -5.82
N GLN A 396 12.92 27.90 -5.71
CA GLN A 396 13.61 29.11 -5.32
C GLN A 396 12.76 29.97 -4.39
N VAL A 397 13.42 30.69 -3.50
CA VAL A 397 12.81 31.73 -2.65
C VAL A 397 13.74 32.95 -2.59
N PRO A 398 13.22 34.19 -2.63
CA PRO A 398 14.04 35.37 -2.41
C PRO A 398 14.62 35.41 -0.98
N ALA A 399 15.83 35.94 -0.84
CA ALA A 399 16.48 36.13 0.45
C ALA A 399 15.65 37.02 1.38
N SER A 400 15.60 36.66 2.67
CA SER A 400 14.82 37.34 3.71
C SER A 400 13.30 37.42 3.48
N ASP A 401 12.76 36.70 2.49
CA ASP A 401 11.33 36.70 2.21
C ASP A 401 10.53 36.04 3.32
N GLU A 402 9.54 36.75 3.88
CA GLU A 402 8.70 36.27 4.97
C GLU A 402 7.47 35.52 4.43
N ARG A 403 7.31 34.25 4.85
CA ARG A 403 6.24 33.40 4.36
C ARG A 403 5.54 32.64 5.47
N HIS A 404 4.29 32.25 5.20
CA HIS A 404 3.55 31.29 5.99
C HIS A 404 3.50 29.95 5.27
N PHE A 405 4.37 29.02 5.68
CA PHE A 405 4.43 27.69 5.09
C PHE A 405 3.26 26.83 5.58
N THR A 406 2.64 26.10 4.66
CA THR A 406 1.57 25.16 5.01
C THR A 406 2.20 23.81 5.34
N VAL A 407 2.08 23.40 6.60
CA VAL A 407 2.52 22.08 7.06
C VAL A 407 1.30 21.27 7.49
N VAL A 408 1.15 20.08 6.92
CA VAL A 408 0.08 19.15 7.24
C VAL A 408 0.65 18.03 8.11
N LEU A 409 0.00 17.76 9.23
CA LEU A 409 0.34 16.67 10.12
C LEU A 409 -0.79 15.65 10.11
N THR A 410 -0.47 14.36 10.00
CA THR A 410 -1.46 13.27 9.96
C THR A 410 -1.13 12.23 11.02
N ASN A 411 -2.15 11.65 11.66
CA ASN A 411 -1.99 10.64 12.71
C ASN A 411 -2.62 9.33 12.28
N ASP A 412 -1.84 8.26 12.16
CA ASP A 412 -2.32 6.91 11.83
C ASP A 412 -2.63 6.05 13.06
N THR A 413 -2.42 6.57 14.26
CA THR A 413 -2.60 5.83 15.50
C THR A 413 -3.98 6.05 16.11
N TYR A 414 -4.37 5.16 17.03
CA TYR A 414 -5.61 5.25 17.79
C TYR A 414 -5.53 6.17 19.02
N GLN A 415 -4.39 6.83 19.24
CA GLN A 415 -4.19 7.78 20.33
C GLN A 415 -3.90 9.18 19.80
N ALA A 416 -4.24 10.22 20.55
CA ALA A 416 -3.87 11.58 20.18
C ALA A 416 -2.33 11.73 20.23
N ILE A 417 -1.78 12.48 19.28
CA ILE A 417 -0.35 12.79 19.25
C ILE A 417 -0.19 14.28 19.48
N GLN A 418 0.60 14.64 20.48
CA GLN A 418 0.92 16.02 20.85
C GLN A 418 2.43 16.23 20.83
N GLY A 419 2.86 17.44 20.52
CA GLY A 419 4.28 17.72 20.39
C GLY A 419 4.62 19.10 19.86
N THR A 420 5.86 19.23 19.40
CA THR A 420 6.40 20.46 18.80
C THR A 420 6.79 20.21 17.36
N LEU A 421 6.32 21.09 16.47
CA LEU A 421 6.73 21.16 15.07
C LEU A 421 7.76 22.28 14.95
N GLU A 422 9.00 21.95 14.60
CA GLU A 422 10.03 22.91 14.18
C GLU A 422 10.09 22.96 12.66
N LEU A 423 9.99 24.16 12.10
CA LEU A 423 10.31 24.44 10.70
C LEU A 423 11.60 25.26 10.66
N ALA A 424 12.63 24.77 9.98
CA ALA A 424 13.95 25.38 9.97
C ALA A 424 14.60 25.32 8.59
N TRP A 425 15.43 26.32 8.29
CA TRP A 425 16.34 26.28 7.15
C TRP A 425 17.66 25.62 7.53
N GLN A 426 18.15 24.73 6.68
CA GLN A 426 19.43 24.03 6.87
C GLN A 426 20.30 24.21 5.63
N ALA A 427 21.53 24.64 5.82
CA ALA A 427 22.53 24.69 4.76
C ALA A 427 23.20 23.30 4.59
N PRO A 428 23.93 23.05 3.50
CA PRO A 428 24.58 21.76 3.26
C PRO A 428 25.60 21.36 4.33
N ASP A 429 26.20 22.35 5.01
CA ASP A 429 27.17 22.15 6.09
C ASP A 429 26.54 22.18 7.50
N GLY A 430 25.21 22.21 7.59
CA GLY A 430 24.46 22.07 8.84
C GLY A 430 23.42 23.17 9.08
N PRO A 431 22.86 23.26 10.29
CA PRO A 431 21.83 24.24 10.64
C PRO A 431 22.37 25.67 10.50
N LYS A 432 21.95 26.36 9.45
CA LYS A 432 22.23 27.77 9.20
C LYS A 432 20.97 28.40 8.60
N GLY A 433 20.29 29.20 9.40
CA GLY A 433 19.12 29.95 8.96
C GLY A 433 18.03 30.08 10.03
N PRO A 434 16.97 30.83 9.72
CA PRO A 434 15.84 31.02 10.62
C PRO A 434 15.15 29.70 10.96
N LYS A 435 14.53 29.66 12.14
CA LYS A 435 13.65 28.57 12.56
C LYS A 435 12.47 29.08 13.37
N THR A 436 11.35 28.36 13.29
CA THR A 436 10.13 28.63 14.04
C THR A 436 9.63 27.33 14.65
N ARG A 437 9.12 27.39 15.89
CA ARG A 437 8.49 26.26 16.57
C ARG A 437 7.04 26.58 16.86
N VAL A 438 6.16 25.61 16.62
CA VAL A 438 4.75 25.67 16.98
C VAL A 438 4.32 24.38 17.67
N LEU A 439 3.42 24.49 18.64
CA LEU A 439 2.81 23.31 19.25
C LEU A 439 1.78 22.69 18.31
N PHE A 440 1.62 21.37 18.38
CA PHE A 440 0.57 20.67 17.67
C PHE A 440 -0.12 19.62 18.52
N GLU A 441 -1.36 19.34 18.13
CA GLU A 441 -2.11 18.16 18.53
C GLU A 441 -2.78 17.61 17.27
N VAL A 442 -2.70 16.30 17.08
CA VAL A 442 -3.41 15.57 16.03
C VAL A 442 -4.24 14.47 16.67
N LEU A 443 -5.56 14.58 16.55
CA LEU A 443 -6.49 13.57 17.05
C LEU A 443 -6.26 12.19 16.39
N PRO A 444 -6.67 11.09 17.04
CA PRO A 444 -6.57 9.74 16.48
C PRO A 444 -7.10 9.66 15.04
N LEU A 445 -6.35 9.02 14.14
CA LEU A 445 -6.75 8.82 12.73
C LEU A 445 -7.12 10.13 12.00
N GLY A 446 -6.60 11.26 12.50
CA GLY A 446 -6.94 12.60 12.07
C GLY A 446 -5.85 13.27 11.23
N GLN A 447 -6.09 14.54 10.93
CA GLN A 447 -5.12 15.45 10.34
C GLN A 447 -5.29 16.85 10.92
N VAL A 448 -4.23 17.66 10.87
CA VAL A 448 -4.29 19.09 11.16
C VAL A 448 -3.39 19.86 10.19
N VAL A 449 -3.83 21.06 9.81
CA VAL A 449 -3.05 21.99 8.98
C VAL A 449 -2.52 23.11 9.86
N ARG A 450 -1.23 23.42 9.72
CA ARG A 450 -0.54 24.52 10.39
C ARG A 450 0.01 25.49 9.35
N LYS A 451 -0.19 26.78 9.60
CA LYS A 451 0.50 27.86 8.88
C LYS A 451 1.66 28.31 9.75
N VAL A 452 2.88 28.03 9.34
CA VAL A 452 4.08 28.28 10.13
C VAL A 452 4.81 29.48 9.52
N PRO A 453 4.90 30.63 10.22
CA PRO A 453 5.65 31.78 9.73
C PRO A 453 7.15 31.51 9.81
N LEU A 454 7.87 31.74 8.72
CA LEU A 454 9.32 31.62 8.68
C LEU A 454 9.89 32.50 7.57
N ALA A 455 10.92 33.29 7.89
CA ALA A 455 11.67 34.04 6.89
C ALA A 455 12.68 33.12 6.18
N ALA A 456 12.90 33.33 4.88
CA ALA A 456 14.03 32.73 4.18
C ALA A 456 15.38 33.26 4.73
N PRO A 457 16.47 32.49 4.64
CA PRO A 457 17.81 32.98 4.95
C PRO A 457 18.15 34.26 4.20
N SER A 458 18.96 35.12 4.80
CA SER A 458 19.50 36.33 4.14
C SER A 458 20.63 36.01 3.17
N GLU A 459 21.38 34.93 3.42
CA GLU A 459 22.48 34.47 2.58
C GLU A 459 21.95 33.63 1.42
N VAL A 460 22.34 34.01 0.20
CA VAL A 460 22.03 33.29 -1.05
C VAL A 460 22.76 31.95 -1.06
N GLY A 461 22.09 30.88 -1.49
CA GLY A 461 22.68 29.55 -1.51
C GLY A 461 21.65 28.43 -1.66
N SER A 462 22.12 27.20 -1.65
CA SER A 462 21.25 26.01 -1.57
C SER A 462 20.93 25.71 -0.12
N TYR A 463 19.66 25.45 0.18
CA TYR A 463 19.19 25.09 1.51
C TYR A 463 18.17 23.96 1.44
N GLN A 464 17.92 23.34 2.58
CA GLN A 464 16.73 22.54 2.83
C GLN A 464 15.79 23.28 3.78
N LEU A 465 14.52 23.36 3.43
CA LEU A 465 13.45 23.66 4.36
C LEU A 465 13.03 22.35 5.04
N VAL A 466 13.29 22.24 6.34
CA VAL A 466 13.10 21.02 7.12
C VAL A 466 12.00 21.22 8.14
N ALA A 467 10.97 20.38 8.08
CA ALA A 467 9.94 20.25 9.11
C ALA A 467 10.24 19.02 9.96
N SER A 468 10.51 19.22 11.26
CA SER A 468 10.71 18.16 12.25
C SER A 468 9.57 18.19 13.26
N ALA A 469 8.79 17.12 13.33
CA ALA A 469 7.72 16.96 14.31
C ALA A 469 8.18 16.01 15.43
N GLU A 470 8.45 16.59 16.60
CA GLU A 470 8.79 15.86 17.81
C GLU A 470 7.51 15.54 18.60
N ALA A 471 7.34 14.27 18.94
CA ALA A 471 6.25 13.70 19.71
C ALA A 471 6.87 12.80 20.79
N PRO A 472 7.26 13.37 21.95
CA PRO A 472 8.10 12.69 22.94
C PRO A 472 7.54 11.37 23.50
N SER A 473 6.21 11.18 23.43
CA SER A 473 5.55 9.95 23.85
C SER A 473 5.64 8.80 22.84
N MET A 474 6.25 9.02 21.68
CA MET A 474 6.26 8.06 20.56
C MET A 474 7.68 7.57 20.23
N PRO A 475 7.92 6.26 20.13
CA PRO A 475 9.28 5.69 19.98
C PRO A 475 9.92 5.94 18.60
N TRP A 476 9.11 6.24 17.58
CA TRP A 476 9.58 6.52 16.20
C TRP A 476 9.86 8.02 15.95
N SER A 477 9.62 8.87 16.96
CA SER A 477 9.82 10.31 16.88
C SER A 477 11.31 10.68 16.78
N PRO A 478 11.70 11.77 16.08
CA PRO A 478 10.86 12.70 15.31
C PRO A 478 10.45 12.18 13.92
N THR A 479 9.42 12.75 13.31
CA THR A 479 9.17 12.62 11.86
C THR A 479 9.73 13.84 11.13
N ILE A 480 10.46 13.61 10.02
CA ILE A 480 11.14 14.67 9.27
C ILE A 480 10.65 14.71 7.82
N CYS A 481 10.23 15.90 7.37
CA CYS A 481 9.95 16.23 5.97
C CYS A 481 10.95 17.29 5.48
N ARG A 482 11.42 17.19 4.23
CA ARG A 482 12.45 18.08 3.67
C ARG A 482 12.03 18.63 2.30
N ARG A 483 12.41 19.87 2.00
CA ARG A 483 12.28 20.46 0.67
C ARG A 483 13.57 21.14 0.27
N ASP A 484 14.14 20.76 -0.86
CA ASP A 484 15.31 21.40 -1.43
C ASP A 484 14.91 22.72 -2.08
N VAL A 485 15.56 23.82 -1.69
CA VAL A 485 15.23 25.16 -2.16
C VAL A 485 16.50 25.98 -2.31
N ARG A 486 16.62 26.75 -3.39
CA ARG A 486 17.68 27.75 -3.54
C ARG A 486 17.18 29.12 -3.06
N VAL A 487 17.87 29.70 -2.09
CA VAL A 487 17.70 31.11 -1.73
C VAL A 487 18.40 31.95 -2.79
N VAL A 488 17.68 32.87 -3.43
CA VAL A 488 18.18 33.77 -4.48
C VAL A 488 18.18 35.22 -4.00
N PRO A 489 18.95 36.13 -4.62
CA PRO A 489 18.91 37.55 -4.23
C PRO A 489 17.48 38.08 -4.21
N ALA A 490 17.14 38.91 -3.23
CA ALA A 490 15.87 39.64 -3.23
C ALA A 490 15.75 40.40 -4.56
N GLY A 491 14.68 40.14 -5.32
CA GLY A 491 14.41 40.88 -6.54
C GLY A 491 14.31 42.37 -6.24
N LYS A 492 14.96 43.21 -7.04
CA LYS A 492 14.75 44.66 -7.00
C LYS A 492 13.34 45.02 -7.44
#